data_AF-A0A087S7M2-F1
#
_entry.id   AF-A0A087S7M2-F1
#
_cell.length_a   1.000
_cell.length_b   1.000
_cell.length_c   1.000
_cell.angle_alpha   90.00
_cell.angle_beta   90.00
_cell.angle_gamma   90.00
#
_symmetry.space_group_name_H-M   'P 1'
#
loop_
_entity.id
_entity.type
_entity.pdbx_description
1 polymer ?
#
loop_
_entity_poly.entity_id
_entity_poly.type
_entity_poly.pdbx_seq_one_letter_code
_entity_poly.pdbx_strand_id
1 'polypeptide(L)' 'MGLLYTKFYMDFDDSDWNQISNDPIIFETKKENVSLEIDDASHNFYKLRFKKGGKIRMFRVTGRFRLTWDDEDVLD' A
#
# COMPACT_ATOMS: atom_id res chain seq x y z
N MET A 1 10.42 -2.09 8.05
CA MET A 1 9.84 -2.48 6.77
C MET A 1 8.61 -3.31 7.07
N GLY A 2 7.43 -2.84 6.68
CA GLY A 2 6.18 -3.56 6.89
C GLY A 2 5.90 -4.59 5.80
N LEU A 3 5.07 -5.57 6.15
CA LEU A 3 4.67 -6.68 5.27
C LEU A 3 3.24 -7.12 5.60
N LEU A 4 2.37 -7.15 4.60
CA LEU A 4 1.02 -7.70 4.70
C LEU A 4 0.67 -8.56 3.48
N TYR A 5 -0.28 -9.48 3.71
CA TYR A 5 -0.90 -10.27 2.65
C TYR A 5 -2.41 -10.00 2.64
N THR A 6 -2.92 -9.53 1.51
CA THR A 6 -4.36 -9.32 1.31
C THR A 6 -4.87 -10.16 0.15
N LYS A 7 -6.15 -10.55 0.22
CA LYS A 7 -6.90 -11.15 -0.90
C LYS A 7 -7.94 -10.19 -1.47
N PHE A 8 -8.10 -9.02 -0.86
CA PHE A 8 -9.17 -8.10 -1.13
C PHE A 8 -8.71 -6.97 -2.06
N TYR A 9 -9.69 -6.26 -2.61
CA TYR A 9 -9.43 -5.06 -3.41
C TYR A 9 -8.86 -3.96 -2.52
N MET A 10 -7.91 -3.20 -3.06
CA MET A 10 -7.36 -2.00 -2.45
C MET A 10 -7.65 -0.81 -3.35
N ASP A 11 -8.06 0.30 -2.73
CA ASP A 11 -8.42 1.51 -3.46
C ASP A 11 -7.24 2.48 -3.50
N PHE A 12 -6.67 2.65 -4.69
CA PHE A 12 -5.59 3.61 -4.96
C PHE A 12 -6.18 4.78 -5.74
N ASP A 13 -6.83 5.72 -5.05
CA ASP A 13 -7.45 6.89 -5.65
C ASP A 13 -6.42 7.72 -6.45
N ASP A 14 -6.73 8.02 -7.71
CA ASP A 14 -5.87 8.76 -8.64
C ASP A 14 -5.53 10.18 -8.15
N SER A 15 -6.30 10.77 -7.24
CA SER A 15 -5.97 12.06 -6.62
C SER A 15 -4.88 11.93 -5.54
N ASP A 16 -4.71 10.74 -4.97
CA ASP A 16 -3.84 10.47 -3.82
C ASP A 16 -2.59 9.69 -4.21
N TRP A 17 -2.66 8.85 -5.24
CA TRP A 17 -1.61 7.91 -5.61
C TRP A 17 -1.15 8.07 -7.05
N ASN A 18 0.16 7.98 -7.26
CA ASN A 18 0.78 7.80 -8.56
C ASN A 18 1.33 6.38 -8.65
N GLN A 19 1.00 5.65 -9.71
CA GLN A 19 1.72 4.43 -10.01
C GLN A 19 3.04 4.77 -10.74
N ILE A 20 4.17 4.65 -10.05
CA ILE A 20 5.48 5.06 -10.57
C ILE A 20 6.25 3.89 -11.22
N SER A 21 5.79 2.65 -11.05
CA SER A 21 6.36 1.46 -11.66
C SER A 21 5.30 0.39 -11.88
N ASN A 22 5.46 -0.40 -12.95
CA ASN A 22 4.60 -1.54 -13.30
C ASN A 22 5.25 -2.90 -13.02
N ASP A 23 6.58 -2.98 -12.96
CA ASP A 23 7.32 -4.21 -12.66
C ASP A 23 8.59 -3.93 -11.82
N PRO A 24 8.52 -4.05 -10.47
CA PRO A 24 7.33 -4.37 -9.68
C PRO A 24 6.32 -3.22 -9.66
N ILE A 25 5.08 -3.49 -9.26
CA ILE A 25 4.06 -2.44 -9.09
C ILE A 25 4.42 -1.60 -7.85
N ILE A 26 4.58 -0.29 -8.03
CA ILE A 26 4.88 0.65 -6.96
C ILE A 26 3.93 1.83 -7.06
N PHE A 27 3.24 2.11 -5.95
CA PHE A 27 2.45 3.32 -5.77
C PHE A 27 3.19 4.28 -4.84
N GLU A 28 3.14 5.57 -5.17
CA GLU A 28 3.72 6.67 -4.41
C GLU A 28 2.64 7.71 -4.11
N THR A 29 2.60 8.21 -2.87
CA THR A 29 1.60 9.21 -2.46
C THR A 29 1.93 10.60 -3.01
N LYS A 30 0.90 11.33 -3.47
CA LYS A 30 1.04 12.69 -4.00
C LYS A 30 1.06 13.77 -2.93
N LYS A 31 0.50 13.47 -1.74
CA LYS A 31 0.31 14.41 -0.63
C LYS A 31 0.53 13.74 0.73
N GLU A 32 0.55 14.55 1.78
CA GLU A 32 0.68 14.09 3.17
C GLU A 32 -0.59 13.39 3.65
N ASN A 33 -0.45 12.51 4.65
CA ASN A 33 -1.55 11.85 5.36
C ASN A 33 -2.49 11.02 4.47
N VAL A 34 -2.01 10.51 3.34
CA VAL A 34 -2.79 9.60 2.50
C VAL A 34 -2.96 8.27 3.24
N SER A 35 -4.20 7.81 3.36
CA SER A 35 -4.51 6.56 4.05
C SER A 35 -4.72 5.42 3.06
N LEU A 36 -4.22 4.24 3.39
CA LEU A 36 -4.56 2.99 2.72
C LEU A 36 -5.19 2.03 3.74
N GLU A 37 -6.43 1.64 3.45
CA GLU A 37 -7.17 0.67 4.25
C GLU A 37 -6.98 -0.72 3.64
N ILE A 38 -6.57 -1.69 4.46
CA ILE A 38 -6.20 -3.03 4.03
C ILE A 38 -6.92 -4.04 4.91
N ASP A 39 -7.69 -4.92 4.30
CA ASP A 39 -8.20 -6.14 4.93
C ASP A 39 -7.23 -7.29 4.61
N ASP A 40 -6.70 -7.98 5.62
CA ASP A 40 -5.79 -9.11 5.40
C ASP A 40 -6.53 -10.44 5.14
N ALA A 41 -5.79 -11.50 4.82
CA ALA A 41 -6.40 -12.81 4.57
C ALA A 41 -7.11 -13.47 5.79
N SER A 42 -6.97 -12.88 6.97
CA SER A 42 -7.54 -13.30 8.25
C SER A 42 -8.65 -12.37 8.74
N HIS A 43 -9.11 -11.42 7.92
CA HIS A 43 -10.10 -10.41 8.25
C HIS A 43 -9.65 -9.39 9.31
N ASN A 44 -8.34 -9.20 9.45
CA ASN A 44 -7.81 -8.09 10.25
C ASN A 44 -7.76 -6.82 9.40
N PHE A 45 -8.31 -5.75 9.96
CA PHE A 45 -8.32 -4.45 9.30
C PHE A 45 -7.11 -3.60 9.74
N TYR A 46 -6.38 -3.10 8.76
CA TYR A 46 -5.23 -2.21 8.93
C TYR A 46 -5.51 -0.88 8.23
N LYS A 47 -5.07 0.22 8.85
CA LYS A 47 -5.06 1.54 8.24
C LYS A 47 -3.65 2.10 8.30
N LEU A 48 -2.99 2.15 7.15
CA LEU A 48 -1.66 2.77 7.02
C LEU A 48 -1.85 4.22 6.60
N ARG A 49 -1.10 5.14 7.22
CA ARG A 49 -1.04 6.55 6.80
C ARG A 49 0.35 6.84 6.27
N PHE A 50 0.44 7.44 5.10
CA PHE A 50 1.72 7.68 4.44
C PHE A 50 2.04 9.17 4.42
N LYS A 51 3.33 9.49 4.58
CA LYS A 51 3.87 10.82 4.28
C LYS A 51 3.84 11.06 2.78
N LYS A 52 4.00 12.31 2.34
CA LYS A 52 4.12 12.64 0.91
C LYS A 52 5.35 11.95 0.31
N GLY A 53 5.18 11.32 -0.86
CA GLY A 53 6.23 10.55 -1.52
C GLY A 53 6.49 9.17 -0.89
N GLY A 54 5.69 8.79 0.11
CA GLY A 54 5.75 7.46 0.72
C GLY A 54 5.30 6.39 -0.28
N LYS A 55 5.94 5.22 -0.21
CA LYS A 55 5.78 4.17 -1.23
C LYS A 55 5.23 2.88 -0.66
N ILE A 56 4.42 2.22 -1.46
CA ILE A 56 4.01 0.84 -1.24
C ILE A 56 4.26 0.02 -2.49
N ARG A 57 4.92 -1.13 -2.30
CA ARG A 57 5.18 -2.11 -3.36
C ARG A 57 4.14 -3.21 -3.27
N MET A 58 3.55 -3.55 -4.41
CA MET A 58 2.57 -4.62 -4.54
C MET A 58 3.11 -5.72 -5.46
N PHE A 59 3.07 -6.96 -4.97
CA PHE A 59 3.41 -8.14 -5.74
C PHE A 59 2.20 -9.05 -5.85
N ARG A 60 1.85 -9.45 -7.06
CA ARG A 60 0.86 -10.52 -7.26
C ARG A 60 1.52 -11.85 -6.92
N VAL A 61 0.93 -12.59 -5.99
CA VAL A 61 1.31 -13.96 -5.64
C VAL A 61 0.10 -14.88 -5.85
N THR A 62 0.29 -16.20 -5.83
CA THR A 62 -0.79 -17.16 -6.13
C THR A 62 -1.99 -16.96 -5.21
N GLY A 63 -3.05 -16.36 -5.76
CA GLY A 63 -4.33 -16.09 -5.08
C GLY A 63 -4.34 -14.95 -4.05
N ARG A 64 -3.27 -14.14 -3.94
CA ARG A 64 -3.16 -13.01 -2.98
C ARG A 64 -2.27 -11.88 -3.53
N PHE A 65 -2.25 -10.76 -2.83
CA PHE A 65 -1.27 -9.70 -3.00
C PHE A 65 -0.35 -9.62 -1.79
N ARG A 66 0.95 -9.48 -2.04
CA ARG A 66 1.94 -9.17 -1.01
C ARG A 66 2.24 -7.67 -1.08
N LEU A 67 2.05 -7.00 0.05
CA LEU A 67 2.32 -5.58 0.22
C LEU A 67 3.55 -5.39 1.08
N THR A 68 4.45 -4.51 0.67
CA THR A 68 5.62 -4.11 1.46
C THR A 68 5.85 -2.62 1.38
N TRP A 69 6.28 -2.01 2.48
CA TRP A 69 6.62 -0.59 2.57
C TRP A 69 7.77 -0.39 3.54
N ASP A 70 8.40 0.77 3.46
CA ASP A 70 9.43 1.19 4.39
C ASP A 70 8.78 1.92 5.57
N ASP A 71 9.18 1.62 6.81
CA ASP A 71 8.49 2.18 7.99
C ASP A 71 8.63 3.70 8.05
N GLU A 72 9.71 4.24 7.47
CA GLU A 72 9.92 5.68 7.34
C GLU A 72 8.88 6.37 6.45
N ASP A 73 8.18 5.64 5.58
CA ASP A 73 7.14 6.19 4.70
C ASP A 73 5.78 6.28 5.37
N VAL A 74 5.60 5.58 6.49
CA VAL A 74 4.36 5.54 7.24
C VAL A 74 4.44 6.48 8.44
N LEU A 75 3.32 7.14 8.72
CA LEU A 75 3.12 8.01 9.86
C LEU A 75 2.48 7.19 10.99
N ASP A 76 3.02 7.37 12.20
CA ASP A 76 2.52 6.74 13.44
C ASP A 76 1.05 7.12 13.75
#